data_AF-A0A929Z6Z8-F1
#
_entry.id   AF-A0A929Z6Z8-F1
#
_cell.length_a   1.000
_cell.length_b   1.000
_cell.length_c   1.000
_cell.angle_alpha   90.00
_cell.angle_beta   90.00
_cell.angle_gamma   90.00
#
_symmetry.space_group_name_H-M   'P 1'
#
loop_
_entity.id
_entity.type
_entity.pdbx_description
1 polymer ?
#
loop_
_entity_poly.entity_id
_entity_poly.type
_entity_poly.pdbx_seq_one_letter_code
_entity_poly.pdbx_strand_id
1 'polypeptide(L)'
;IPNTGILAALIGVLSAMLDNVALVAAVLGMYPVDVSGAVTPFVVNGSFWVFLAYCAVTGGSLLIIGSATGVTVMGLEKISFGYYLKRFSLLALAGYIAGAIVYQLIALI
;
A
#
# COMPACT_ATOMS: atom_id res chain seq x y z
N ILE A 1 -7.23 19.80 -0.77
CA ILE A 1 -6.41 18.59 -0.93
C ILE A 1 -7.36 17.40 -0.86
N PRO A 2 -7.35 16.45 -1.81
CA PRO A 2 -8.16 15.24 -1.71
C PRO A 2 -7.87 14.52 -0.38
N ASN A 3 -8.86 13.80 0.17
CA ASN A 3 -8.70 13.09 1.43
C ASN A 3 -7.44 12.19 1.37
N THR A 4 -6.45 12.50 2.20
CA THR A 4 -5.13 11.85 2.17
C THR A 4 -5.21 10.35 2.48
N GLY A 5 -6.23 9.91 3.22
CA GLY A 5 -6.53 8.50 3.41
C GLY A 5 -6.97 7.81 2.12
N ILE A 6 -7.88 8.43 1.36
CA ILE A 6 -8.33 7.89 0.07
C ILE A 6 -7.16 7.86 -0.92
N LEU A 7 -6.34 8.91 -0.93
CA LEU A 7 -5.13 8.96 -1.76
C LEU A 7 -4.17 7.81 -1.44
N ALA A 8 -3.81 7.63 -0.17
CA ALA A 8 -2.95 6.54 0.26
C ALA A 8 -3.53 5.16 -0.08
N ALA A 9 -4.84 4.99 0.06
CA ALA A 9 -5.53 3.75 -0.29
C ALA A 9 -5.49 3.45 -1.80
N LEU A 10 -5.64 4.48 -2.66
CA LEU A 10 -5.53 4.31 -4.11
C LEU A 10 -4.10 4.00 -4.54
N ILE A 11 -3.12 4.69 -3.95
CA ILE A 11 -1.70 4.42 -4.17
C ILE A 11 -1.37 2.98 -3.75
N GLY A 12 -1.89 2.51 -2.61
CA GLY A 12 -1.72 1.13 -2.18
C GLY A 12 -2.20 0.11 -3.22
N VAL A 13 -3.38 0.33 -3.82
CA VAL A 13 -3.87 -0.55 -4.89
C VAL A 13 -2.96 -0.50 -6.12
N LEU A 14 -2.46 0.67 -6.51
CA LEU A 14 -1.48 0.80 -7.61
C LEU A 14 -0.16 0.10 -7.31
N SER A 15 0.21 -0.05 -6.04
CA SER A 15 1.40 -0.80 -5.61
C SER A 15 1.39 -2.26 -6.04
N ALA A 16 0.21 -2.83 -6.32
CA ALA A 16 0.09 -4.17 -6.85
C ALA A 16 0.76 -4.36 -8.23
N MET A 17 1.03 -3.26 -8.94
CA MET A 17 1.64 -3.28 -10.28
C MET A 17 3.07 -2.72 -10.32
N LEU A 18 3.39 -1.75 -9.45
CA LEU A 18 4.58 -0.88 -9.59
C LEU A 18 5.67 -1.10 -8.54
N ASP A 19 5.58 -2.17 -7.75
CA ASP A 19 6.41 -2.42 -6.57
C ASP A 19 6.20 -1.41 -5.44
N ASN A 20 6.18 -1.91 -4.20
CA ASN A 20 5.90 -1.09 -3.02
C ASN A 20 7.01 -0.10 -2.70
N VAL A 21 8.28 -0.45 -2.93
CA VAL A 21 9.42 0.43 -2.63
C VAL A 21 9.50 1.56 -3.65
N ALA A 22 9.41 1.22 -4.94
CA ALA A 22 9.48 2.21 -6.02
C ALA A 22 8.32 3.22 -5.94
N LEU A 23 7.11 2.75 -5.63
CA LEU A 23 5.95 3.63 -5.52
C LEU A 23 6.04 4.57 -4.31
N VAL A 24 6.48 4.08 -3.14
CA VAL A 24 6.68 4.95 -1.96
C VAL A 24 7.78 5.97 -2.23
N ALA A 25 8.87 5.59 -2.91
CA ALA A 25 9.92 6.52 -3.31
C ALA A 25 9.40 7.62 -4.24
N ALA A 26 8.51 7.29 -5.18
CA ALA A 26 7.88 8.28 -6.05
C ALA A 26 7.00 9.25 -5.25
N VAL A 27 6.22 8.76 -4.28
CA VAL A 27 5.34 9.60 -3.44
C VAL A 27 6.13 10.53 -2.53
N LEU A 28 7.29 10.09 -2.02
CA LEU A 28 8.24 10.94 -1.29
C LEU A 28 8.75 12.12 -2.15
N GLY A 29 8.82 11.95 -3.47
CA GLY A 29 9.12 13.05 -4.41
C GLY A 29 7.94 13.95 -4.76
N MET A 30 6.70 13.50 -4.51
CA MET A 30 5.47 14.25 -4.84
C MET A 30 4.99 15.17 -3.72
N TYR A 31 5.20 14.79 -2.45
CA TYR A 31 4.74 15.53 -1.29
C TYR A 31 5.89 15.92 -0.36
N PRO A 32 5.87 17.13 0.24
CA PRO A 32 6.93 17.57 1.12
C PRO A 32 6.96 16.73 2.39
N VAL A 33 8.10 16.12 2.70
CA VAL A 33 8.33 15.44 3.97
C VAL A 33 8.75 16.49 5.00
N ASP A 34 7.80 16.96 5.80
CA ASP A 34 8.07 18.05 6.73
C ASP A 34 8.64 17.54 8.05
N VAL A 35 9.90 17.89 8.32
CA VAL A 35 10.62 17.55 9.56
C VAL A 35 10.31 18.53 10.70
N SER A 36 9.76 19.71 10.40
CA SER A 36 9.50 20.78 11.37
C SER A 36 8.18 20.61 12.14
N GLY A 37 7.27 19.77 11.63
CA GLY A 37 5.95 19.54 12.23
C GLY A 37 4.89 20.58 11.88
N ALA A 38 5.19 21.52 10.99
CA ALA A 38 4.31 22.62 10.63
C ALA A 38 3.25 22.24 9.57
N VAL A 39 3.51 21.22 8.75
CA VAL A 39 2.67 20.82 7.61
C VAL A 39 1.95 19.50 7.87
N THR A 40 0.76 19.58 8.47
CA THR A 40 -0.15 18.43 8.58
C THR A 40 -0.82 18.15 7.23
N PRO A 41 -0.91 16.90 6.75
CA PRO A 41 -0.55 15.63 7.43
C PRO A 41 0.81 15.05 7.01
N PHE A 42 1.66 15.81 6.32
CA PHE A 42 2.92 15.33 5.72
C PHE A 42 4.14 15.44 6.64
N VAL A 43 3.92 15.69 7.93
CA VAL A 43 4.95 15.62 8.97
C VAL A 43 5.64 14.27 8.93
N VAL A 44 6.95 14.22 9.13
CA VAL A 44 7.70 12.96 9.27
C VAL A 44 7.04 12.06 10.31
N ASN A 45 6.82 10.78 9.95
CA ASN A 45 6.07 9.80 10.75
C ASN A 45 4.61 10.19 11.06
N GLY A 46 4.06 11.18 10.35
CA GLY A 46 2.68 11.59 10.45
C GLY A 46 1.71 10.55 9.89
N SER A 47 0.42 10.77 10.16
CA SER A 47 -0.66 9.83 9.84
C SER A 47 -0.71 9.43 8.37
N PHE A 48 -0.38 10.36 7.45
CA PHE A 48 -0.32 10.05 6.02
C PHE A 48 0.77 9.04 5.68
N TRP A 49 2.01 9.25 6.15
CA TRP A 49 3.14 8.38 5.80
C TRP A 49 3.01 6.98 6.40
N VAL A 50 2.51 6.89 7.64
CA VAL A 50 2.26 5.60 8.30
C VAL A 50 1.15 4.83 7.57
N PHE A 51 0.04 5.51 7.23
CA PHE A 51 -1.05 4.85 6.50
C PHE A 51 -0.65 4.50 5.07
N LEU A 52 0.12 5.35 4.39
CA LEU A 52 0.67 5.09 3.07
C LEU A 52 1.60 3.87 3.09
N ALA A 53 2.47 3.74 4.10
CA ALA A 53 3.36 2.60 4.24
C ALA A 53 2.56 1.29 4.41
N TYR A 54 1.52 1.30 5.25
CA TYR A 54 0.59 0.17 5.36
C TYR A 54 -0.05 -0.16 4.01
N CYS A 55 -0.64 0.84 3.32
CA CYS A 55 -1.35 0.65 2.07
C CYS A 55 -0.42 0.16 0.94
N ALA A 56 0.78 0.73 0.79
CA ALA A 56 1.73 0.33 -0.24
C ALA A 56 2.22 -1.12 -0.01
N VAL A 57 2.60 -1.47 1.21
CA VAL A 57 3.12 -2.81 1.52
C VAL A 57 2.04 -3.88 1.33
N THR A 58 0.85 -3.67 1.89
CA THR A 58 -0.24 -4.65 1.79
C THR A 58 -0.87 -4.69 0.39
N GLY A 59 -0.97 -3.54 -0.28
CA GLY A 59 -1.45 -3.42 -1.64
C GLY A 59 -0.59 -4.15 -2.67
N GLY A 60 0.73 -4.21 -2.46
CA GLY A 60 1.65 -5.04 -3.26
C GLY A 60 1.30 -6.53 -3.29
N SER A 61 0.53 -7.04 -2.32
CA SER A 61 0.08 -8.44 -2.26
C SER A 61 -1.21 -8.71 -3.03
N LEU A 62 -1.91 -7.68 -3.53
CA LEU A 62 -3.16 -7.85 -4.28
C LEU A 62 -2.93 -8.62 -5.58
N LEU A 63 -1.78 -8.42 -6.22
CA LEU A 63 -1.33 -9.19 -7.38
C LEU A 63 -0.01 -9.86 -7.04
N ILE A 64 0.16 -11.10 -7.50
CA ILE A 64 1.39 -11.87 -7.23
C ILE A 64 2.66 -11.25 -7.82
N ILE A 65 2.52 -10.31 -8.76
CA ILE A 65 3.63 -9.57 -9.38
C ILE A 65 3.98 -8.26 -8.67
N GLY A 66 3.18 -7.84 -7.67
CA GLY A 66 3.33 -6.53 -7.03
C GLY A 66 4.52 -6.41 -6.07
N SER A 67 5.29 -7.48 -5.89
CA SER A 67 6.49 -7.49 -5.07
C SER A 67 7.47 -8.57 -5.53
N ALA A 68 8.77 -8.34 -5.32
CA ALA A 68 9.83 -9.32 -5.56
C ALA A 68 9.57 -10.68 -4.89
N THR A 69 8.97 -10.69 -3.69
CA THR A 69 8.62 -11.92 -2.98
C THR A 69 7.57 -12.72 -3.76
N GLY A 70 6.54 -12.07 -4.29
CA GLY A 70 5.49 -12.72 -5.06
C GLY A 70 6.01 -13.34 -6.36
N VAL A 71 6.84 -12.61 -7.11
CA VAL A 71 7.48 -13.11 -8.34
C VAL A 71 8.40 -14.31 -8.03
N THR A 72 9.11 -14.27 -6.90
CA THR A 72 9.96 -15.38 -6.45
C THR A 72 9.13 -16.65 -6.18
N VAL A 73 8.00 -16.50 -5.48
CA VAL A 73 7.07 -17.61 -5.21
C VAL A 73 6.46 -18.18 -6.49
N MET A 74 6.16 -17.34 -7.50
CA MET A 74 5.73 -17.85 -8.81
C MET A 74 6.75 -18.81 -9.43
N GLY A 75 8.03 -18.51 -9.29
CA GLY A 75 9.12 -19.34 -9.79
C GLY A 75 9.29 -20.65 -9.02
N LEU A 76 9.25 -20.58 -7.69
CA LEU A 76 9.46 -21.72 -6.79
C LEU A 76 8.26 -22.68 -6.77
N GLU A 77 7.06 -22.16 -6.54
CA GLU A 77 5.82 -22.94 -6.38
C GLU A 77 5.08 -23.16 -7.70
N LYS A 78 5.61 -22.66 -8.82
CA LYS A 78 4.99 -22.75 -10.16
C LYS A 78 3.56 -22.18 -10.20
N ILE A 79 3.27 -21.21 -9.34
CA ILE A 79 1.97 -20.55 -9.29
C ILE A 79 1.84 -19.59 -10.47
N SER A 80 0.78 -19.74 -11.27
CA SER A 80 0.50 -18.81 -12.37
C SER A 80 -0.20 -17.55 -11.88
N PHE A 81 0.02 -16.43 -12.58
CA PHE A 81 -0.66 -15.16 -12.31
C PHE A 81 -2.19 -15.30 -12.28
N GLY A 82 -2.77 -15.97 -13.28
CA GLY A 82 -4.21 -16.16 -13.38
C GLY A 82 -4.80 -17.02 -12.26
N TYR A 83 -4.05 -17.99 -11.74
CA TYR A 83 -4.48 -18.78 -10.59
C TYR A 83 -4.52 -17.91 -9.32
N TYR A 84 -3.46 -17.14 -9.05
CA TYR A 84 -3.41 -16.24 -7.91
C TYR A 84 -4.51 -15.18 -7.97
N LEU A 85 -4.71 -14.59 -9.15
CA LEU A 85 -5.74 -13.57 -9.38
C LEU A 85 -7.14 -14.07 -9.02
N LYS A 86 -7.45 -15.32 -9.35
CA LYS A 86 -8.78 -15.91 -9.10
C LYS A 86 -8.98 -16.38 -7.66
N ARG A 87 -7.92 -16.83 -6.98
CA ARG A 87 -8.02 -17.50 -5.66
C ARG A 87 -7.60 -16.63 -4.48
N PHE A 88 -6.58 -15.81 -4.65
CA PHE A 88 -5.94 -15.09 -3.55
C PHE A 88 -6.14 -13.57 -3.63
N SER A 89 -6.22 -12.98 -4.81
CA SER A 89 -6.36 -11.51 -4.92
C SER A 89 -7.59 -10.95 -4.22
N LEU A 90 -8.72 -11.66 -4.23
CA LEU A 90 -9.92 -11.23 -3.48
C LEU A 90 -9.74 -11.34 -1.96
N LEU A 91 -9.03 -12.37 -1.49
CA LEU A 91 -8.71 -12.51 -0.06
C LEU A 91 -7.72 -11.43 0.38
N ALA A 92 -6.71 -11.16 -0.44
CA ALA A 92 -5.77 -10.07 -0.21
C ALA A 92 -6.48 -8.70 -0.21
N LEU A 93 -7.45 -8.49 -1.11
CA LEU A 93 -8.26 -7.27 -1.14
C LEU A 93 -9.14 -7.14 0.10
N ALA A 94 -9.76 -8.23 0.55
CA ALA A 94 -10.54 -8.22 1.79
C ALA A 94 -9.66 -7.87 3.00
N GLY A 95 -8.47 -8.46 3.10
CA GLY A 95 -7.49 -8.14 4.16
C GLY A 95 -6.99 -6.69 4.09
N TYR A 96 -6.74 -6.19 2.88
CA TYR A 96 -6.35 -4.81 2.61
C TYR A 96 -7.41 -3.81 3.09
N ILE A 97 -8.67 -4.03 2.70
CA ILE A 97 -9.79 -3.16 3.10
C ILE A 97 -10.03 -3.28 4.61
N ALA A 98 -10.01 -4.48 5.17
CA ALA A 98 -10.23 -4.69 6.60
C ALA A 98 -9.18 -3.98 7.45
N GLY A 99 -7.89 -4.13 7.15
CA GLY A 99 -6.84 -3.44 7.90
C GLY A 99 -6.83 -1.94 7.65
N ALA A 100 -7.18 -1.46 6.45
CA ALA A 100 -7.38 -0.04 6.20
C ALA A 100 -8.49 0.55 7.08
N ILE A 101 -9.64 -0.14 7.19
CA ILE A 101 -10.74 0.27 8.06
C ILE A 101 -10.31 0.25 9.53
N VAL A 102 -9.64 -0.82 9.99
CA VAL A 102 -9.16 -0.92 11.38
C VAL A 102 -8.17 0.20 11.71
N TYR A 103 -7.23 0.51 10.81
CA TYR A 103 -6.30 1.62 11.00
C TYR A 103 -7.04 2.95 11.13
N GLN A 104 -8.03 3.21 10.27
CA GLN A 104 -8.83 4.44 10.35
C GLN A 104 -9.65 4.50 11.64
N LEU A 105 -10.18 3.38 12.13
CA LEU A 105 -10.88 3.31 13.42
C LEU A 105 -9.94 3.57 14.60
N ILE A 106 -8.73 3.00 14.59
CA ILE A 106 -7.71 3.26 15.62
C ILE A 106 -7.29 4.73 15.59
N ALA A 107 -7.11 5.32 14.41
CA ALA A 107 -6.71 6.72 14.25
C ALA A 107 -7.82 7.73 14.64
N LEU A 108 -9.06 7.27 14.83
CA LEU A 108 -10.19 8.08 15.31
C LEU A 108 -10.31 8.09 16.85
N ILE A 109 -9.62 7.19 17.55
CA ILE A 109 -9.60 7.07 19.02
C ILE A 109 -8.36 7.80 19.55
#